data_AF-A0A6M5YJM8-F1
#
_entry.id   AF-A0A6M5YJM8-F1
#
_cell.length_a   1.000
_cell.length_b   1.000
_cell.length_c   1.000
_cell.angle_alpha   90.00
_cell.angle_beta   90.00
_cell.angle_gamma   90.00
#
_symmetry.space_group_name_H-M   'P 1'
#
loop_
_entity.id
_entity.type
_entity.pdbx_description
1 polymer ?
#
loop_
_entity_poly.entity_id
_entity_poly.type
_entity_poly.pdbx_seq_one_letter_code
_entity_poly.pdbx_strand_id
1 'polypeptide(L)'
;MSKAKPVPEVVRRRAVGAVATAWEAGCPVADWRPQGQAAIAETCLRRYGSLARRGVAAGDRTGAIRDLARGLIEASGRERNRVGPLIRDYEWLAEQVLSAITDTAQGAEPDPPA
;
A
#
# COMPACT_ATOMS: atom_id res chain seq x y z
N MET A 1 -13.05 23.43 2.16
CA MET A 1 -12.24 22.30 1.64
C MET A 1 -11.18 21.95 2.67
N SER A 2 -11.41 20.93 3.51
CA SER A 2 -10.41 20.51 4.49
C SER A 2 -9.21 19.90 3.76
N LYS A 3 -8.08 20.61 3.75
CA LYS A 3 -6.80 20.08 3.28
C LYS A 3 -6.53 18.82 4.08
N ALA A 4 -6.48 17.66 3.41
CA ALA A 4 -6.07 16.42 4.07
C ALA A 4 -4.71 16.67 4.73
N LYS A 5 -4.52 16.21 5.99
CA LYS A 5 -3.23 16.31 6.64
C LYS A 5 -2.18 15.63 5.74
N PRO A 6 -1.00 16.27 5.53
CA PRO A 6 0.05 15.66 4.74
C PRO A 6 0.44 14.31 5.36
N VAL A 7 0.56 13.28 4.52
CA VAL A 7 1.06 11.96 4.94
C VAL A 7 2.49 12.14 5.45
N PRO A 8 2.84 11.64 6.66
CA PRO A 8 4.20 11.74 7.17
C PRO A 8 5.22 11.10 6.22
N GLU A 9 6.37 11.75 6.02
CA GLU A 9 7.41 11.27 5.09
C GLU A 9 7.95 9.88 5.47
N VAL A 10 7.99 9.55 6.76
CA VAL A 10 8.36 8.20 7.22
C VAL A 10 7.37 7.12 6.73
N VAL A 11 6.07 7.43 6.72
CA VAL A 11 5.02 6.51 6.24
C VAL A 11 5.12 6.36 4.73
N ARG A 12 5.38 7.46 4.00
CA ARG A 12 5.65 7.43 2.56
C ARG A 12 6.85 6.53 2.24
N ARG A 13 7.98 6.71 2.92
CA ARG A 13 9.18 5.90 2.71
C ARG A 13 8.94 4.41 3.00
N ARG A 14 8.22 4.07 4.07
CA ARG A 14 7.85 2.69 4.38
C ARG A 14 6.98 2.07 3.28
N ALA A 15 5.99 2.80 2.79
CA ALA A 15 5.13 2.34 1.70
C ALA A 15 5.94 2.08 0.41
N VAL A 16 6.85 2.99 0.04
CA VAL A 16 7.75 2.79 -1.12
C VAL A 16 8.66 1.58 -0.92
N GLY A 17 9.26 1.45 0.27
CA GLY A 17 10.10 0.30 0.62
C GLY A 17 9.35 -1.03 0.50
N ALA A 18 8.09 -1.08 0.94
CA ALA A 18 7.25 -2.28 0.81
C ALA A 18 7.01 -2.67 -0.66
N VAL A 19 6.85 -1.69 -1.58
CA VAL A 19 6.72 -1.98 -3.02
C VAL A 19 8.04 -2.52 -3.58
N ALA A 20 9.18 -1.95 -3.17
CA ALA A 20 10.49 -2.45 -3.58
C ALA A 20 10.72 -3.89 -3.08
N THR A 21 10.44 -4.18 -1.81
CA THR A 21 10.52 -5.54 -1.26
C THR A 21 9.57 -6.51 -1.96
N ALA A 22 8.36 -6.07 -2.32
CA ALA A 22 7.43 -6.87 -3.09
C ALA A 22 7.97 -7.23 -4.48
N TRP A 23 8.64 -6.29 -5.15
CA TRP A 23 9.32 -6.56 -6.42
C TRP A 23 10.43 -7.61 -6.26
N GLU A 24 11.31 -7.45 -5.27
CA GLU A 24 12.39 -8.42 -4.99
C GLU A 24 11.85 -9.81 -4.63
N ALA A 25 10.65 -9.89 -4.07
CA ALA A 25 9.96 -11.15 -3.80
C ALA A 25 9.29 -11.78 -5.04
N GLY A 26 9.39 -11.15 -6.21
CA GLY A 26 8.85 -11.67 -7.48
C GLY A 26 7.40 -11.28 -7.75
N CYS A 27 6.84 -10.28 -7.07
CA CYS A 27 5.47 -9.83 -7.31
C CYS A 27 5.31 -9.24 -8.72
N PRO A 28 4.49 -9.84 -9.60
CA PRO A 28 4.41 -9.45 -11.00
C PRO A 28 3.70 -8.11 -11.25
N VAL A 29 3.03 -7.57 -10.22
CA VAL A 29 2.30 -6.29 -10.28
C VAL A 29 3.01 -5.16 -9.51
N ALA A 30 4.14 -5.47 -8.87
CA ALA A 30 5.05 -4.45 -8.36
C ALA A 30 5.87 -3.84 -9.52
N ASP A 31 6.57 -2.74 -9.25
CA ASP A 31 7.45 -2.08 -10.22
C ASP A 31 8.87 -2.02 -9.65
N TRP A 32 9.87 -2.26 -10.51
CA TRP A 32 11.29 -2.17 -10.16
C TRP A 32 11.80 -0.73 -10.21
N ARG A 33 11.12 0.15 -10.96
CA ARG A 33 11.55 1.53 -11.15
C ARG A 33 11.18 2.36 -9.93
N PRO A 34 12.08 3.20 -9.39
CA PRO A 34 11.79 4.05 -8.24
C PRO A 34 10.52 4.92 -8.41
N GLN A 35 10.29 5.44 -9.62
CA GLN A 35 9.11 6.26 -9.92
C GLN A 35 7.82 5.42 -9.91
N GLY A 36 7.88 4.18 -10.40
CA GLY A 36 6.75 3.24 -10.36
C GLY A 36 6.42 2.81 -8.93
N GLN A 37 7.45 2.51 -8.14
CA GLN A 37 7.33 2.21 -6.71
C GLN A 37 6.65 3.34 -5.95
N ALA A 38 7.09 4.59 -6.20
CA ALA A 38 6.48 5.78 -5.63
C ALA A 38 5.01 5.94 -6.04
N ALA A 39 4.68 5.77 -7.33
CA ALA A 39 3.31 5.91 -7.83
C ALA A 39 2.35 4.85 -7.24
N ILE A 40 2.81 3.60 -7.09
CA ILE A 40 2.06 2.53 -6.42
C ILE A 40 1.81 2.90 -4.96
N ALA A 41 2.86 3.27 -4.23
CA ALA A 41 2.77 3.66 -2.82
C ALA A 41 1.82 4.85 -2.62
N GLU A 42 1.91 5.88 -3.46
CA GLU A 42 1.02 7.05 -3.42
C GLU A 42 -0.44 6.67 -3.66
N THR A 43 -0.70 5.74 -4.58
CA THR A 43 -2.05 5.23 -4.84
C THR A 43 -2.62 4.56 -3.59
N CYS A 44 -1.84 3.69 -2.93
CA CYS A 44 -2.24 3.05 -1.68
C CYS A 44 -2.49 4.06 -0.55
N LEU A 45 -1.59 5.03 -0.35
CA LEU A 45 -1.72 6.06 0.69
C LEU A 45 -2.97 6.92 0.50
N ARG A 46 -3.24 7.36 -0.74
CA ARG A 46 -4.43 8.15 -1.07
C ARG A 46 -5.72 7.36 -0.84
N ARG A 47 -5.72 6.07 -1.19
CA ARG A 47 -6.86 5.15 -0.96
C ARG A 47 -7.08 4.94 0.53
N TYR A 48 -6.02 4.60 1.26
CA TYR A 48 -6.03 4.38 2.70
C TYR A 48 -6.62 5.58 3.45
N GLY A 49 -6.14 6.79 3.15
CA GLY A 49 -6.66 8.03 3.74
C GLY A 49 -8.12 8.36 3.41
N SER A 50 -8.74 7.61 2.49
CA SER A 50 -10.13 7.78 2.08
C SER A 50 -11.02 6.57 2.41
N LEU A 51 -10.52 5.56 3.12
CA LEU A 51 -11.25 4.30 3.39
C LEU A 51 -12.61 4.52 4.08
N ALA A 52 -12.65 5.35 5.11
CA ALA A 52 -13.90 5.66 5.83
C ALA A 52 -14.96 6.27 4.90
N ARG A 53 -14.55 7.12 3.93
CA ARG A 53 -15.46 7.69 2.93
C ARG A 53 -15.94 6.66 1.90
N ARG A 54 -15.26 5.52 1.79
CA ARG A 54 -15.61 4.39 0.93
C ARG A 54 -16.42 3.31 1.65
N GLY A 55 -16.79 3.55 2.91
CA GLY A 55 -17.57 2.61 3.71
C GLY A 55 -16.76 1.44 4.28
N VAL A 56 -15.43 1.50 4.23
CA VAL A 56 -14.57 0.50 4.88
C VAL A 56 -14.41 0.87 6.34
N ALA A 57 -14.85 -0.02 7.24
CA ALA A 57 -14.81 0.20 8.68
C ALA A 57 -13.37 0.26 9.20
N ALA A 58 -13.15 1.06 10.26
CA ALA A 58 -11.89 1.04 10.99
C ALA A 58 -11.71 -0.35 11.62
N GLY A 59 -10.63 -1.05 11.23
CA GLY A 59 -10.36 -2.44 11.64
C GLY A 59 -10.74 -3.49 10.61
N ASP A 60 -11.47 -3.16 9.55
CA ASP A 60 -11.72 -4.08 8.42
C ASP A 60 -10.49 -4.16 7.51
N ARG A 61 -9.50 -4.93 7.96
CA ARG A 61 -8.23 -5.14 7.24
C ARG A 61 -8.47 -5.74 5.85
N THR A 62 -9.36 -6.73 5.74
CA THR A 62 -9.67 -7.41 4.48
C THR A 62 -10.33 -6.45 3.49
N GLY A 63 -11.29 -5.65 3.93
CA GLY A 63 -11.91 -4.60 3.12
C GLY A 63 -10.91 -3.54 2.68
N ALA A 64 -9.98 -3.15 3.56
CA ALA A 64 -8.91 -2.22 3.22
C ALA A 64 -7.98 -2.77 2.13
N ILE A 65 -7.54 -4.03 2.26
CA ILE A 65 -6.70 -4.71 1.25
C ILE A 65 -7.41 -4.70 -0.11
N ARG A 66 -8.68 -5.11 -0.16
CA ARG A 66 -9.47 -5.15 -1.39
C ARG A 66 -9.66 -3.77 -2.03
N ASP A 67 -9.90 -2.72 -1.23
CA ASP A 67 -10.04 -1.36 -1.76
C ASP A 67 -8.73 -0.81 -2.32
N LEU A 68 -7.61 -1.07 -1.64
CA LEU A 68 -6.28 -0.70 -2.11
C LEU A 68 -5.93 -1.44 -3.42
N ALA A 69 -6.12 -2.76 -3.47
CA ALA A 69 -5.91 -3.57 -4.67
C ALA A 69 -6.73 -3.04 -5.85
N ARG A 70 -8.01 -2.72 -5.63
CA ARG A 70 -8.86 -2.09 -6.65
C ARG A 70 -8.30 -0.75 -7.10
N GLY A 71 -7.79 0.07 -6.18
CA GLY A 71 -7.13 1.33 -6.51
C GLY A 71 -5.90 1.15 -7.41
N LEU A 72 -5.08 0.13 -7.15
CA LEU A 72 -3.90 -0.20 -7.96
C LEU A 72 -4.29 -0.68 -9.36
N ILE A 73 -5.31 -1.53 -9.46
CA ILE A 73 -5.85 -1.99 -10.74
C ILE A 73 -6.32 -0.79 -11.57
N GLU A 74 -7.13 0.09 -10.98
CA GLU A 74 -7.64 1.29 -11.64
C GLU A 74 -6.49 2.22 -12.09
N ALA A 75 -5.44 2.38 -11.28
CA ALA A 75 -4.28 3.20 -11.62
C ALA A 75 -3.39 2.58 -12.72
N SER A 76 -3.33 1.25 -12.81
CA SER A 76 -2.55 0.54 -13.83
C SER A 76 -3.13 0.64 -15.24
N GLY A 77 -4.37 1.12 -15.39
CA GLY A 77 -5.08 1.16 -16.67
C GLY A 77 -5.44 -0.22 -17.24
N ARG A 78 -5.22 -1.32 -16.49
CA ARG A 78 -5.60 -2.66 -16.93
C ARG A 78 -7.12 -2.82 -16.89
N GLU A 79 -7.68 -3.32 -17.97
CA GLU A 79 -9.09 -3.71 -18.04
C GLU A 79 -9.38 -4.77 -16.96
N ARG A 80 -10.45 -4.59 -16.17
CA ARG A 80 -10.83 -5.52 -15.09
C ARG A 80 -10.90 -6.99 -15.54
N ASN A 81 -11.24 -7.23 -16.80
CA ASN A 81 -11.33 -8.57 -17.38
C ASN A 81 -9.96 -9.25 -17.55
N ARG A 82 -8.86 -8.48 -17.61
CA ARG A 82 -7.47 -8.97 -17.69
C ARG A 82 -6.80 -9.14 -16.32
N VAL A 83 -7.50 -8.72 -15.26
CA VAL A 83 -6.99 -8.73 -13.88
C VAL A 83 -7.34 -10.04 -13.17
N GLY A 84 -8.29 -10.82 -13.69
CA GLY A 84 -8.73 -12.09 -13.09
C GLY A 84 -7.59 -12.98 -12.59
N PRO A 85 -6.54 -13.24 -13.39
CA PRO A 85 -5.39 -14.03 -12.94
C PRO A 85 -4.52 -13.33 -11.87
N LEU A 86 -4.45 -12.00 -11.88
CA LEU A 86 -3.52 -11.21 -11.08
C LEU A 86 -4.15 -10.58 -9.82
N ILE A 87 -5.45 -10.79 -9.58
CA ILE A 87 -6.13 -10.16 -8.45
C ILE A 87 -5.47 -10.52 -7.12
N ARG A 88 -4.95 -11.74 -6.99
CA ARG A 88 -4.23 -12.20 -5.80
C ARG A 88 -2.89 -11.49 -5.62
N ASP A 89 -2.18 -11.20 -6.70
CA ASP A 89 -0.94 -10.44 -6.65
C ASP A 89 -1.21 -8.98 -6.22
N TYR A 90 -2.31 -8.39 -6.71
CA TYR A 90 -2.72 -7.04 -6.28
C TYR A 90 -3.17 -7.01 -4.82
N GLU A 91 -3.93 -8.01 -4.35
CA GLU A 91 -4.31 -8.14 -2.94
C GLU A 91 -3.08 -8.34 -2.05
N TRP A 92 -2.13 -9.19 -2.47
CA TRP A 92 -0.89 -9.43 -1.74
C TRP A 92 -0.02 -8.16 -1.67
N LEU A 93 0.19 -7.48 -2.80
CA LEU A 93 0.93 -6.21 -2.81
C LEU A 93 0.24 -5.15 -1.93
N ALA A 94 -1.09 -5.05 -1.98
CA ALA A 94 -1.85 -4.13 -1.14
C ALA A 94 -1.70 -4.46 0.35
N GLU A 95 -1.64 -5.74 0.72
CA GLU A 95 -1.38 -6.18 2.09
C GLU A 95 0.02 -5.77 2.57
N GLN A 96 1.06 -5.97 1.77
CA GLN A 96 2.43 -5.57 2.12
C GLN A 96 2.51 -4.07 2.40
N VAL A 97 1.92 -3.26 1.51
CA VAL A 97 1.91 -1.80 1.66
C VAL A 97 1.04 -1.36 2.83
N LEU A 98 -0.15 -1.95 3.01
CA LEU A 98 -1.02 -1.65 4.15
C LEU A 98 -0.30 -1.91 5.47
N SER A 99 0.37 -3.06 5.59
CA SER A 99 1.15 -3.42 6.77
C SER A 99 2.22 -2.37 7.05
N ALA A 100 3.02 -2.00 6.05
CA ALA A 100 4.07 -0.98 6.19
C ALA A 100 3.54 0.41 6.60
N ILE A 101 2.31 0.76 6.22
CA ILE A 101 1.66 2.03 6.57
C ILE A 101 1.11 1.99 8.00
N THR A 102 0.53 0.86 8.41
CA THR A 102 -0.15 0.71 9.71
C THR A 102 0.78 0.28 10.83
N ASP A 103 1.92 -0.33 10.50
CA ASP A 103 2.86 -0.83 11.48
C ASP A 103 3.67 0.34 12.05
N THR A 104 3.19 0.88 13.17
CA THR A 104 3.82 2.01 13.86
C THR A 104 5.03 1.61 14.71
N ALA A 105 5.40 0.33 14.78
CA ALA A 105 6.35 -0.13 15.80
C ALA A 105 7.27 -1.27 15.33
N GLN A 106 8.32 -0.96 14.55
CA GLN A 106 9.63 -1.62 14.64
C GLN A 106 10.71 -0.59 14.30
N GLY A 107 11.53 -0.25 15.30
CA GLY A 107 12.42 0.92 15.30
C GLY A 107 12.62 1.55 16.69
N ALA A 108 12.01 0.99 17.76
CA ALA A 108 12.56 1.13 19.10
C ALA A 108 13.77 0.17 19.17
N GLU A 109 14.95 0.76 19.09
CA GLU A 109 16.25 0.17 19.43
C GLU A 109 16.13 -0.58 20.76
N PRO A 110 16.57 -1.85 20.90
CA PRO A 110 16.67 -2.45 22.21
C PRO A 110 17.75 -1.71 22.99
N ASP A 111 17.36 -1.14 24.14
CA ASP A 111 18.29 -0.58 25.13
C ASP A 111 19.42 -1.60 25.36
N PRO A 112 20.71 -1.21 25.21
CA PRO A 112 21.79 -2.11 25.55
C PRO A 112 21.73 -2.42 27.06
N PRO A 113 21.97 -3.68 27.48
CA PRO A 113 21.97 -4.02 28.89
C PRO A 113 23.03 -3.22 29.64
N ALA A 114 22.63 -2.71 30.79
CA ALA A 114 23.45 -1.95 31.74
C ALA A 114 24.67 -2.71 32.26
#